data_AF-A0A258SRG1-F1
#
_entry.id   AF-A0A258SRG1-F1
#
_cell.length_a   1.000
_cell.length_b   1.000
_cell.length_c   1.000
_cell.angle_alpha   90.00
_cell.angle_beta   90.00
_cell.angle_gamma   90.00
#
_symmetry.space_group_name_H-M   'P 1'
#
loop_
_entity.id
_entity.type
_entity.pdbx_description
1 polymer ?
#
loop_
_entity_poly.entity_id
_entity_poly.type
_entity_poly.pdbx_seq_one_letter_code
_entity_poly.pdbx_strand_id
1 'polypeptide(L)'
;MRGRIVIDWSRIDTVFLDMDGTLLDLHFDNHFWLEHMPRRYAEYHGLAPDIARAHLTAHYQRHAGTLNWYCLDFWSSELALDIVQLKE
;
A
#
# COMPACT_ATOMS: atom_id res chain seq x y z
N MET A 1 -24.70 0.08 -15.60
CA MET A 1 -24.44 -1.30 -16.09
C MET A 1 -22.93 -1.46 -16.18
N ARG A 2 -22.31 -2.35 -15.40
CA ARG A 2 -20.86 -2.63 -15.52
C ARG A 2 -20.66 -3.55 -16.74
N GLY A 3 -19.95 -3.08 -17.76
CA GLY A 3 -19.54 -3.92 -18.89
C GLY A 3 -18.56 -4.98 -18.40
N ARG A 4 -18.83 -6.25 -18.74
CA ARG A 4 -17.93 -7.36 -18.41
C ARG A 4 -16.71 -7.24 -19.32
N ILE A 5 -15.55 -6.91 -18.73
CA ILE A 5 -14.28 -6.93 -19.46
C ILE A 5 -13.91 -8.40 -19.68
N VAL A 6 -13.84 -8.81 -20.94
CA VAL A 6 -13.35 -10.14 -21.32
C VAL A 6 -11.84 -10.00 -21.57
N ILE A 7 -11.04 -10.57 -20.68
CA ILE A 7 -9.59 -10.62 -20.83
C ILE A 7 -9.25 -11.81 -21.73
N ASP A 8 -8.54 -11.55 -22.83
CA ASP A 8 -8.01 -12.59 -23.70
C ASP A 8 -6.69 -13.12 -23.11
N TRP A 9 -6.80 -14.15 -22.28
CA TRP A 9 -5.67 -14.78 -21.59
C TRP A 9 -4.63 -15.37 -22.54
N SER A 10 -4.99 -15.68 -23.79
CA SER A 10 -4.05 -16.25 -24.76
C SER A 10 -2.97 -15.26 -25.23
N ARG A 11 -3.17 -13.97 -24.95
CA ARG A 11 -2.25 -12.88 -25.31
C ARG A 11 -1.39 -12.40 -24.14
N ILE A 12 -1.48 -13.06 -22.99
CA ILE A 12 -0.75 -12.67 -21.78
C ILE A 12 0.33 -13.72 -21.52
N ASP A 13 1.58 -13.32 -21.69
CA ASP A 13 2.73 -14.21 -21.49
C ASP A 13 3.13 -14.35 -20.02
N THR A 14 2.79 -13.38 -19.17
CA THR A 14 3.18 -13.37 -17.75
C THR A 14 2.13 -12.68 -16.88
N VAL A 15 1.82 -13.30 -15.74
CA VAL A 15 0.97 -12.74 -14.68
C VAL A 15 1.82 -12.66 -13.42
N PHE A 16 1.85 -11.49 -12.80
CA PHE A 16 2.47 -11.28 -11.50
C PHE A 16 1.38 -11.26 -10.43
N LEU A 17 1.48 -12.15 -9.47
CA LEU A 17 0.60 -12.24 -8.31
C LEU A 17 1.39 -11.81 -7.07
N ASP A 18 0.72 -11.16 -6.14
CA ASP A 18 1.24 -10.92 -4.80
C ASP A 18 1.29 -12.23 -3.98
N MET A 19 1.92 -12.22 -2.81
CA MET A 19 2.12 -13.41 -1.97
C MET A 19 0.80 -14.05 -1.50
N ASP A 20 -0.29 -13.31 -1.50
CA ASP A 20 -1.64 -13.78 -1.15
C ASP A 20 -2.47 -14.24 -2.36
N GLY A 21 -1.91 -14.19 -3.57
CA GLY A 21 -2.57 -14.56 -4.82
C GLY A 21 -3.39 -13.44 -5.48
N THR A 22 -3.34 -12.22 -4.94
CA THR A 22 -3.98 -11.04 -5.56
C THR A 22 -3.20 -10.58 -6.79
N LEU A 23 -3.88 -10.05 -7.81
CA LEU A 23 -3.21 -9.45 -8.96
C LEU A 23 -2.40 -8.23 -8.49
N LEU A 24 -1.09 -8.26 -8.73
CA LEU A 24 -0.21 -7.19 -8.29
C LEU A 24 -0.40 -5.95 -9.18
N ASP A 25 -0.75 -4.83 -8.55
CA ASP A 25 -0.76 -3.51 -9.19
C ASP A 25 0.24 -2.58 -8.49
N LEU A 26 1.44 -2.50 -9.06
CA LEU A 26 2.51 -1.65 -8.54
C LEU A 26 2.16 -0.16 -8.60
N HIS A 27 1.32 0.28 -9.53
CA HIS A 27 0.91 1.68 -9.59
C HIS A 27 0.01 2.01 -8.39
N PHE A 28 -0.95 1.13 -8.11
CA PHE A 28 -1.82 1.25 -6.95
C PHE A 28 -1.02 1.23 -5.64
N ASP A 29 -0.15 0.24 -5.43
CA ASP A 29 0.62 0.13 -4.18
C ASP A 29 1.55 1.33 -3.97
N ASN A 30 2.24 1.78 -5.02
CA ASN A 30 3.12 2.95 -4.92
C ASN A 30 2.34 4.21 -4.55
N HIS A 31 1.20 4.47 -5.21
CA HIS A 31 0.36 5.61 -4.87
C HIS A 31 -0.18 5.51 -3.43
N PHE A 32 -0.62 4.32 -3.00
CA PHE A 32 -1.10 4.12 -1.63
C PHE A 32 -0.04 4.47 -0.58
N TRP A 33 1.15 3.87 -0.68
CA TRP A 33 2.20 4.04 0.32
C TRP A 33 2.94 5.37 0.22
N LEU A 34 3.12 5.91 -0.99
CA LEU A 34 3.91 7.13 -1.22
C LEU A 34 3.06 8.39 -1.32
N GLU A 35 1.73 8.33 -1.37
CA GLU A 35 0.92 9.55 -1.44
C GLU A 35 -0.24 9.51 -0.46
N HIS A 36 -1.07 8.46 -0.55
CA HIS A 36 -2.31 8.38 0.23
C HIS A 36 -2.03 8.23 1.72
N MET A 37 -1.22 7.25 2.11
CA MET A 37 -0.99 6.92 3.51
C MET A 37 -0.32 8.08 4.26
N PRO A 38 0.72 8.74 3.74
CA PRO A 38 1.34 9.88 4.43
C PRO A 38 0.39 11.06 4.65
N ARG A 39 -0.54 11.29 3.72
CA ARG A 39 -1.63 12.27 3.90
C ARG A 39 -2.57 11.86 5.03
N ARG A 40 -3.02 10.60 5.06
CA ARG A 40 -3.91 10.08 6.12
C ARG A 40 -3.26 10.06 7.49
N TYR A 41 -1.99 9.71 7.55
CA TYR A 41 -1.20 9.76 8.77
C TYR A 41 -1.10 11.18 9.32
N ALA A 42 -0.84 12.16 8.45
CA ALA A 42 -0.82 13.57 8.84
C ALA A 42 -2.18 14.03 9.39
N GLU A 43 -3.26 13.70 8.69
CA GLU A 43 -4.65 14.03 9.10
C GLU A 43 -4.99 13.42 10.47
N TYR A 44 -4.71 12.12 10.67
CA TYR A 44 -5.06 11.41 11.89
C TYR A 44 -4.24 11.88 13.11
N HIS A 45 -2.94 12.11 12.93
CA HIS A 45 -2.03 12.51 14.02
C HIS A 45 -1.91 14.03 14.19
N GLY A 46 -2.61 14.84 13.38
CA GLY A 46 -2.55 16.31 13.44
C GLY A 46 -1.18 16.88 13.09
N LEU A 47 -0.43 16.22 12.19
CA LEU A 47 0.93 16.60 11.80
C LEU A 47 0.95 17.43 10.52
N ALA A 48 2.01 18.23 10.36
CA ALA A 48 2.30 18.84 9.07
C ALA A 48 2.67 17.75 8.04
N PRO A 49 2.27 17.89 6.75
CA PRO A 49 2.51 16.87 5.73
C PRO A 49 3.98 16.44 5.59
N ASP A 50 4.90 17.40 5.68
CA ASP A 50 6.35 17.11 5.55
C ASP A 50 6.91 16.31 6.73
N ILE A 51 6.35 16.52 7.93
CA ILE A 51 6.73 15.77 9.14
C ILE A 51 6.23 14.33 9.02
N ALA A 52 4.96 14.14 8.63
CA ALA A 52 4.41 12.82 8.38
C ALA A 52 5.20 12.07 7.31
N ARG A 53 5.53 12.75 6.20
CA ARG A 53 6.37 12.21 5.12
C ARG A 53 7.70 11.71 5.64
N ALA A 54 8.45 12.56 6.34
CA ALA A 54 9.78 12.23 6.85
C ALA A 54 9.72 11.07 7.86
N HIS A 55 8.73 11.08 8.75
CA HIS A 55 8.52 10.01 9.73
C HIS A 55 8.31 8.66 9.04
N LEU A 56 7.41 8.62 8.08
CA LEU A 56 7.06 7.39 7.37
C LEU A 56 8.18 6.89 6.47
N THR A 57 8.88 7.78 5.76
CA THR A 57 10.08 7.39 5.01
C THR A 57 11.12 6.73 5.90
N ALA A 58 11.35 7.25 7.11
CA ALA A 58 12.28 6.64 8.05
C ALA A 58 11.80 5.26 8.56
N HIS A 59 10.50 5.10 8.86
CA HIS A 59 9.95 3.78 9.20
C HIS A 59 10.08 2.79 8.06
N TYR A 60 9.75 3.20 6.83
CA TYR A 60 9.87 2.35 5.67
C TYR A 60 11.29 1.83 5.47
N GLN A 61 12.28 2.73 5.52
CA GLN A 61 13.68 2.35 5.38
C GLN A 61 14.15 1.35 6.44
N ARG A 62 13.63 1.43 7.67
CA ARG A 62 13.96 0.48 8.74
C ARG A 62 13.42 -0.92 8.51
N HIS A 63 12.25 -1.04 7.89
CA HIS A 63 11.59 -2.34 7.68
C HIS A 63 11.79 -2.91 6.28
N ALA A 64 12.32 -2.13 5.34
CA ALA A 64 12.59 -2.56 3.98
C ALA A 64 13.42 -3.86 3.95
N GLY A 65 12.93 -4.87 3.23
CA GLY A 65 13.57 -6.18 3.12
C GLY A 65 13.33 -7.14 4.30
N THR A 66 12.57 -6.75 5.32
CA THR A 66 12.17 -7.63 6.43
C THR A 66 10.80 -8.26 6.17
N LEU A 67 10.43 -9.32 6.88
CA LEU A 67 9.07 -9.90 6.80
C LEU A 67 7.98 -8.89 7.21
N ASN A 68 8.29 -8.00 8.16
CA ASN A 68 7.37 -6.95 8.60
C ASN A 68 6.98 -6.00 7.45
N TRP A 69 7.86 -5.83 6.45
CA TRP A 69 7.57 -5.02 5.27
C TRP A 69 6.26 -5.42 4.58
N TYR A 70 6.01 -6.74 4.51
CA TYR A 70 4.90 -7.35 3.79
C TYR A 70 3.66 -7.60 4.68
N CYS A 71 3.68 -7.17 5.94
CA CYS A 71 2.63 -7.46 6.91
C CYS A 71 1.76 -6.24 7.19
N LEU A 72 0.49 -6.26 6.74
CA LEU A 72 -0.46 -5.16 6.98
C LEU A 72 -0.85 -5.01 8.46
N ASP A 73 -0.90 -6.11 9.22
CA ASP A 73 -1.18 -6.08 10.66
C ASP A 73 -0.06 -5.37 11.42
N PHE A 74 1.19 -5.63 11.03
CA PHE A 74 2.36 -4.94 11.57
C PHE A 74 2.23 -3.43 11.34
N TRP A 75 1.99 -3.01 10.09
CA TRP A 75 1.89 -1.59 9.78
C TRP A 75 0.68 -0.92 10.45
N SER A 76 -0.43 -1.63 10.59
CA SER A 76 -1.62 -1.10 11.26
C SER A 76 -1.35 -0.81 12.73
N SER A 77 -0.64 -1.73 13.41
CA SER A 77 -0.18 -1.56 14.78
C SER A 77 0.86 -0.45 14.90
N GLU A 78 1.89 -0.47 14.05
CA GLU A 78 3.03 0.47 14.08
C GLU A 78 2.59 1.93 13.86
N LEU A 79 1.61 2.15 12.97
CA LEU A 79 1.14 3.48 12.61
C LEU A 79 -0.12 3.91 13.38
N ALA A 80 -0.68 3.03 14.20
CA ALA A 80 -1.97 3.19 14.88
C ALA A 80 -3.10 3.59 13.91
N LEU A 81 -3.16 2.93 12.74
CA LEU A 81 -4.13 3.18 11.68
C LEU A 81 -4.67 1.86 11.16
N ASP A 82 -5.97 1.79 10.86
CA ASP A 82 -6.53 0.64 10.14
C ASP A 82 -6.16 0.76 8.65
N ILE A 83 -5.05 0.13 8.25
CA ILE A 83 -4.52 0.22 6.88
C ILE A 83 -5.42 -0.52 5.89
N VAL A 84 -6.12 -1.57 6.34
CA VAL A 84 -7.03 -2.34 5.48
C VAL A 84 -8.19 -1.45 5.05
N GLN A 85 -8.80 -0.71 5.98
CA GLN A 85 -9.85 0.26 5.65
C GLN A 85 -9.37 1.44 4.81
N LEU A 86 -8.08 1.78 4.87
CA LEU A 86 -7.52 2.86 4.05
C LEU A 86 -7.26 2.43 2.59
N LYS A 87 -7.17 1.12 2.31
CA LYS A 87 -6.96 0.57 0.97
C LYS A 87 -8.27 0.40 0.15
N GLU A 88 -9.44 0.46 0.78
CA GLU A 88 -10.77 0.36 0.12
C GLU A 88 -11.26 1.70 -0.46
#